data_AF-A0A661NCK3-F1
#
_entry.id   AF-A0A661NCK3-F1
#
_cell.length_a   1.000
_cell.length_b   1.000
_cell.length_c   1.000
_cell.angle_alpha   90.00
_cell.angle_beta   90.00
_cell.angle_gamma   90.00
#
_symmetry.space_group_name_H-M   'P 1'
#
loop_
_entity.id
_entity.type
_entity.pdbx_description
1 polymer ?
#
loop_
_entity_poly.entity_id
_entity_poly.type
_entity_poly.pdbx_seq_one_letter_code
_entity_poly.pdbx_strand_id
1 'polypeptide(L)'
;MIVHQHVCLVIVTTACSLVACEPNSPRAQPPNPSAQPRPSAAKTDPQPAPSVSAAASASSAPCEALRKRFGERLAAASNACKTAADCTCSPGGINPAGCGQVVDRESAKELYSLYNQFRTDCGLDRHCAPRRCRVKCTNSYCREDHDAADHHPQPITPLPPSQR
;
A
#
# COMPACT_ATOMS: atom_id res chain seq x y z
N MET A 1 1.91 -39.07 -30.30
CA MET A 1 0.78 -39.55 -29.48
C MET A 1 0.08 -38.34 -28.90
N ILE A 2 -1.11 -38.06 -29.41
CA ILE A 2 -1.96 -36.93 -29.06
C ILE A 2 -3.03 -37.48 -28.12
N VAL A 3 -3.09 -36.99 -26.88
CA VAL A 3 -4.24 -37.25 -25.99
C VAL A 3 -4.72 -35.90 -25.47
N HIS A 4 -5.80 -35.45 -26.09
CA HIS A 4 -6.68 -34.41 -25.58
C HIS A 4 -7.21 -34.83 -24.20
N GLN A 5 -6.99 -34.02 -23.17
CA GLN A 5 -7.87 -33.99 -22.00
C GLN A 5 -8.64 -32.68 -21.99
N HIS A 6 -9.90 -32.80 -22.40
CA HIS A 6 -11.04 -32.06 -21.84
C HIS A 6 -11.15 -32.31 -20.33
N VAL A 7 -11.97 -31.49 -19.64
CA VAL A 7 -12.45 -31.57 -18.23
C VAL A 7 -11.94 -30.33 -17.46
N CYS A 8 -12.73 -29.48 -16.80
CA CYS A 8 -14.17 -29.44 -16.53
C CYS A 8 -14.56 -27.97 -16.30
N LEU A 9 -15.54 -27.47 -17.05
CA LEU A 9 -16.16 -26.16 -16.78
C LEU A 9 -17.15 -26.34 -15.61
N VAL A 10 -16.75 -25.93 -14.40
CA VAL A 10 -17.67 -25.85 -13.25
C VAL A 10 -18.34 -24.49 -13.27
N ILE A 11 -19.59 -24.45 -13.72
CA ILE A 11 -20.46 -23.27 -13.63
C ILE A 11 -21.00 -23.24 -12.20
N VAL A 12 -20.47 -22.34 -11.36
CA VAL A 12 -21.04 -22.05 -10.03
C VAL A 12 -21.97 -20.85 -10.17
N THR A 13 -23.26 -21.12 -10.35
CA THR A 13 -24.34 -20.14 -10.21
C THR A 13 -24.62 -19.91 -8.73
N THR A 14 -23.91 -18.96 -8.12
CA THR A 14 -24.24 -18.52 -6.74
C THR A 14 -25.23 -17.36 -6.82
N ALA A 15 -26.46 -17.64 -6.41
CA ALA A 15 -27.51 -16.66 -6.21
C ALA A 15 -27.06 -15.62 -5.16
N CYS A 16 -27.03 -14.34 -5.53
CA CYS A 16 -26.80 -13.26 -4.59
C CYS A 16 -28.14 -12.91 -3.94
N SER A 17 -28.33 -13.37 -2.71
CA SER A 17 -29.41 -12.96 -1.83
C SER A 17 -29.38 -11.45 -1.61
N LEU A 18 -30.54 -10.83 -1.80
CA LEU A 18 -30.85 -9.45 -1.46
C LEU A 18 -30.72 -9.25 0.06
N VAL A 19 -29.55 -8.81 0.53
CA VAL A 19 -29.39 -8.28 1.89
C VAL A 19 -29.69 -6.79 1.83
N ALA A 20 -30.86 -6.43 2.35
CA ALA A 20 -31.24 -5.07 2.68
C ALA A 20 -30.29 -4.51 3.75
N CYS A 21 -29.52 -3.47 3.40
CA CYS A 21 -28.76 -2.69 4.38
C CYS A 21 -29.55 -1.44 4.77
N GLU A 22 -29.77 -1.33 6.08
CA GLU A 22 -30.42 -0.25 6.84
C GLU A 22 -30.02 1.19 6.45
N PRO A 23 -30.93 2.17 6.67
CA PRO A 23 -30.60 3.58 6.59
C PRO A 23 -29.66 4.00 7.73
N ASN A 24 -28.42 4.34 7.38
CA ASN A 24 -27.41 4.86 8.29
C ASN A 24 -27.88 6.22 8.86
N SER A 25 -28.15 6.26 10.17
CA SER A 25 -28.43 7.49 10.91
C SER A 25 -27.23 8.44 10.89
N PRO A 26 -27.41 9.74 10.61
CA PRO A 26 -26.32 10.71 10.68
C PRO A 26 -25.88 10.91 12.14
N ARG A 27 -24.68 10.41 12.45
CA ARG A 27 -24.01 10.65 13.73
C ARG A 27 -23.53 12.11 13.77
N ALA A 28 -24.04 12.87 14.72
CA ALA A 28 -23.66 14.25 14.99
C ALA A 28 -22.14 14.39 15.12
N GLN A 29 -21.55 15.33 14.39
CA GLN A 29 -20.15 15.74 14.57
C GLN A 29 -20.00 16.45 15.92
N PRO A 30 -19.05 16.03 16.78
CA PRO A 30 -18.71 16.81 17.95
C PRO A 30 -18.09 18.15 17.54
N PRO A 31 -18.30 19.22 18.34
CA PRO A 31 -17.74 20.54 18.07
C PRO A 31 -16.21 20.48 18.02
N ASN A 32 -15.66 21.14 17.00
CA ASN A 32 -14.24 21.32 16.75
C ASN A 32 -13.63 22.13 17.91
N PRO A 33 -12.76 21.56 18.77
CA PRO A 33 -12.15 22.32 19.85
C PRO A 33 -11.12 23.30 19.29
N SER A 34 -11.39 24.56 19.61
CA SER A 34 -10.60 25.75 19.35
C SER A 34 -9.09 25.56 19.54
N ALA A 35 -8.36 26.20 18.62
CA ALA A 35 -6.98 26.64 18.68
C ALA A 35 -6.31 26.56 20.08
N GLN A 36 -5.37 25.63 20.23
CA GLN A 36 -4.39 25.72 21.31
C GLN A 36 -3.33 26.76 20.97
N PRO A 37 -2.92 27.61 21.93
CA PRO A 37 -1.82 28.55 21.76
C PRO A 37 -0.49 27.80 21.58
N ARG A 38 0.33 28.28 20.65
CA ARG A 38 1.72 27.83 20.44
C ARG A 38 2.54 28.01 21.73
N PRO A 39 3.14 26.94 22.30
CA PRO A 39 4.14 27.08 23.34
C PRO A 39 5.38 27.81 22.79
N SER A 40 5.76 28.88 23.47
CA SER A 40 7.01 29.60 23.26
C SER A 40 8.22 28.70 23.49
N ALA A 41 9.25 28.96 22.68
CA ALA A 41 10.53 28.25 22.65
C ALA A 41 11.16 28.11 24.05
N ALA A 42 11.19 26.89 24.56
CA ALA A 42 12.11 26.51 25.63
C ALA A 42 13.49 26.26 25.01
N LYS A 43 14.47 27.01 25.48
CA LYS A 43 15.89 26.88 25.13
C LYS A 43 16.43 25.66 25.89
N THR A 44 16.49 24.51 25.22
CA THR A 44 17.01 23.26 25.80
C THR A 44 18.52 23.23 25.65
N ASP A 45 19.22 23.11 26.78
CA ASP A 45 20.66 22.84 26.87
C ASP A 45 21.08 21.57 26.11
N PRO A 46 22.32 21.48 25.61
CA PRO A 46 22.83 20.33 24.88
C PRO A 46 22.94 19.10 25.80
N GLN A 47 21.94 18.23 25.75
CA GLN A 47 21.96 16.93 26.40
C GLN A 47 23.04 16.04 25.73
N PRO A 48 24.00 15.46 26.48
CA PRO A 48 25.00 14.57 25.91
C PRO A 48 24.30 13.39 25.24
N ALA A 49 24.63 13.17 23.97
CA ALA A 49 24.06 12.12 23.14
C ALA A 49 24.24 10.77 23.85
N PRO A 50 23.18 9.96 24.01
CA PRO A 50 23.36 8.58 24.43
C PRO A 50 24.22 7.87 23.38
N SER A 51 25.43 7.48 23.77
CA SER A 51 26.26 6.50 23.06
C SER A 51 25.49 5.18 23.02
N VAL A 52 24.62 5.03 22.03
CA VAL A 52 24.03 3.75 21.66
C VAL A 52 25.12 2.91 20.98
N SER A 53 25.85 2.20 21.81
CA SER A 53 26.77 1.13 21.48
C SER A 53 26.15 0.18 20.44
N ALA A 54 26.65 0.26 19.21
CA ALA A 54 27.30 -0.81 18.47
C ALA A 54 26.77 -2.27 18.61
N ALA A 55 25.46 -2.48 18.74
CA ALA A 55 24.84 -3.81 18.68
C ALA A 55 24.23 -4.14 17.30
N ALA A 56 24.56 -3.35 16.25
CA ALA A 56 23.92 -3.43 14.93
C ALA A 56 24.61 -4.33 13.90
N SER A 57 25.70 -5.03 14.24
CA SER A 57 26.62 -5.58 13.23
C SER A 57 26.58 -7.10 13.02
N ALA A 58 25.74 -7.85 13.72
CA ALA A 58 25.67 -9.31 13.60
C ALA A 58 24.44 -9.84 12.82
N SER A 59 23.44 -9.00 12.56
CA SER A 59 22.22 -9.35 11.80
C SER A 59 22.30 -9.05 10.30
N SER A 60 23.46 -8.65 9.77
CA SER A 60 23.58 -8.10 8.41
C SER A 60 23.44 -9.13 7.30
N ALA A 61 24.11 -10.29 7.38
CA ALA A 61 24.15 -11.24 6.27
C ALA A 61 22.77 -11.79 5.81
N PRO A 62 21.88 -12.29 6.70
CA PRO A 62 20.58 -12.80 6.27
C PRO A 62 19.66 -11.68 5.77
N CYS A 63 19.73 -10.50 6.39
CA CYS A 63 18.92 -9.35 6.03
C CYS A 63 19.36 -8.75 4.69
N GLU A 64 20.66 -8.65 4.44
CA GLU A 64 21.20 -8.25 3.14
C GLU A 64 20.80 -9.23 2.05
N ALA A 65 20.81 -10.54 2.32
CA ALA A 65 20.35 -11.54 1.37
C ALA A 65 18.86 -11.38 1.04
N LEU A 66 17.99 -11.14 2.05
CA LEU A 66 16.57 -10.86 1.83
C LEU A 66 16.35 -9.56 1.06
N ARG A 67 17.09 -8.48 1.39
CA ARG A 67 17.05 -7.20 0.68
C ARG A 67 17.47 -7.36 -0.78
N LYS A 68 18.53 -8.13 -1.03
CA LYS A 68 19.01 -8.45 -2.39
C LYS A 68 17.95 -9.23 -3.17
N ARG A 69 17.39 -10.30 -2.59
CA ARG A 69 16.30 -11.08 -3.22
C ARG A 69 15.07 -10.24 -3.53
N PHE A 70 14.68 -9.36 -2.60
CA PHE A 70 13.59 -8.42 -2.82
C PHE A 70 13.90 -7.51 -4.02
N GLY A 71 15.11 -6.93 -4.09
CA GLY A 71 15.55 -6.11 -5.22
C GLY A 71 15.58 -6.86 -6.55
N GLU A 72 16.08 -8.09 -6.57
CA GLU A 72 16.10 -8.95 -7.76
C GLU A 72 14.69 -9.26 -8.27
N ARG A 73 13.77 -9.60 -7.36
CA ARG A 73 12.36 -9.86 -7.72
C ARG A 73 11.66 -8.61 -8.21
N LEU A 74 11.96 -7.47 -7.60
CA LEU A 74 11.43 -6.18 -8.01
C LEU A 74 11.91 -5.81 -9.42
N ALA A 75 13.20 -6.04 -9.72
CA ALA A 75 13.79 -5.80 -11.03
C ALA A 75 13.29 -6.77 -12.10
N ALA A 76 12.97 -8.01 -11.72
CA ALA A 76 12.40 -9.03 -12.60
C ALA A 76 10.88 -8.89 -12.82
N ALA A 77 10.20 -8.00 -12.08
CA ALA A 77 8.77 -7.79 -12.22
C ALA A 77 8.44 -7.34 -13.64
N SER A 78 7.49 -8.02 -14.28
CA SER A 78 7.11 -7.74 -15.67
C SER A 78 6.50 -6.35 -15.82
N ASN A 79 5.80 -5.89 -14.77
CA ASN A 79 4.94 -4.72 -14.78
C ASN A 79 3.87 -4.76 -15.88
N ALA A 80 3.58 -5.93 -16.45
CA ALA A 80 2.63 -6.07 -17.54
C ALA A 80 1.20 -6.08 -16.99
N CYS A 81 0.27 -5.48 -17.74
CA CYS A 81 -1.14 -5.46 -17.38
C CYS A 81 -2.04 -5.45 -18.62
N LYS A 82 -3.28 -5.88 -18.43
CA LYS A 82 -4.37 -5.69 -19.40
C LYS A 82 -5.33 -4.59 -18.93
N THR A 83 -5.51 -4.49 -17.62
CA THR A 83 -6.42 -3.57 -16.95
C THR A 83 -5.77 -2.98 -15.71
N ALA A 84 -6.31 -1.88 -15.19
CA ALA A 84 -5.83 -1.30 -13.92
C ALA A 84 -5.95 -2.29 -12.75
N ALA A 85 -6.86 -3.27 -12.82
CA ALA A 85 -7.02 -4.30 -11.81
C ALA A 85 -5.84 -5.29 -11.78
N ASP A 86 -5.02 -5.39 -12.82
CA ASP A 86 -3.83 -6.24 -12.82
C ASP A 86 -2.65 -5.58 -12.09
N CYS A 87 -2.77 -4.28 -11.79
CA CYS A 87 -1.74 -3.49 -11.14
C CYS A 87 -2.02 -3.33 -9.66
N THR A 88 -0.96 -3.21 -8.88
CA THR A 88 -1.06 -2.91 -7.44
C THR A 88 0.23 -2.26 -6.92
N CYS A 89 0.18 -1.86 -5.68
CA CYS A 89 1.30 -1.32 -4.92
C CYS A 89 2.13 -2.45 -4.32
N SER A 90 3.42 -2.49 -4.63
CA SER A 90 4.38 -3.29 -3.86
C SER A 90 4.65 -2.64 -2.49
N PRO A 91 4.98 -3.44 -1.46
CA PRO A 91 5.35 -2.88 -0.15
C PRO A 91 6.67 -2.10 -0.24
N GLY A 92 6.78 -1.02 0.53
CA GLY A 92 7.97 -0.17 0.61
C GLY A 92 8.85 -0.43 1.83
N GLY A 93 9.95 0.32 1.94
CA GLY A 93 10.75 0.38 3.17
C GLY A 93 11.88 -0.64 3.29
N ILE A 94 12.01 -1.58 2.35
CA ILE A 94 13.14 -2.54 2.29
C ILE A 94 14.26 -2.05 1.39
N ASN A 95 13.89 -1.46 0.25
CA ASN A 95 14.81 -0.98 -0.76
C ASN A 95 15.00 0.55 -0.62
N PRO A 96 16.21 1.11 -0.79
CA PRO A 96 16.44 2.56 -0.82
C PRO A 96 15.54 3.31 -1.82
N ALA A 97 15.00 2.64 -2.83
CA ALA A 97 14.10 3.20 -3.84
C ALA A 97 12.80 3.84 -3.27
N GLY A 98 12.45 3.58 -2.00
CA GLY A 98 11.46 4.39 -1.28
C GLY A 98 10.27 3.62 -0.73
N CYS A 99 9.08 4.24 -0.80
CA CYS A 99 7.87 3.80 -0.12
C CYS A 99 6.93 2.93 -0.95
N GLY A 100 7.52 2.00 -1.69
CA GLY A 100 6.82 1.10 -2.60
C GLY A 100 6.76 1.68 -4.00
N GLN A 101 6.35 0.83 -4.93
CA GLN A 101 6.21 1.16 -6.34
C GLN A 101 5.08 0.36 -6.97
N VAL A 102 4.54 0.86 -8.07
CA VAL A 102 3.48 0.17 -8.81
C VAL A 102 4.07 -0.97 -9.62
N VAL A 103 3.50 -2.16 -9.47
CA VAL A 103 3.91 -3.40 -10.16
C VAL A 103 2.68 -4.22 -10.53
N ASP A 104 2.86 -5.28 -11.32
CA ASP A 104 1.80 -6.27 -11.54
C ASP A 104 1.47 -7.06 -10.25
N ARG A 105 0.22 -7.50 -10.12
CA ARG A 105 -0.30 -8.12 -8.90
C ARG A 105 0.40 -9.42 -8.53
N GLU A 106 0.82 -10.21 -9.52
CA GLU A 106 1.55 -11.45 -9.29
C GLU A 106 2.92 -11.18 -8.67
N SER A 107 3.68 -10.24 -9.24
CA SER A 107 4.97 -9.79 -8.69
C SER A 107 4.81 -9.18 -7.29
N ALA A 108 3.76 -8.39 -7.07
CA ALA A 108 3.47 -7.82 -5.76
C ALA A 108 3.24 -8.90 -4.68
N LYS A 109 2.59 -10.01 -5.03
CA LYS A 109 2.35 -11.13 -4.10
C LYS A 109 3.66 -11.77 -3.64
N GLU A 110 4.60 -11.99 -4.57
CA GLU A 110 5.93 -12.51 -4.23
C GLU A 110 6.70 -11.52 -3.34
N LEU A 111 6.70 -10.24 -3.71
CA LEU A 111 7.35 -9.17 -2.94
C LEU A 111 6.75 -9.04 -1.54
N TYR A 112 5.44 -9.23 -1.38
CA TYR A 112 4.78 -9.17 -0.08
C TYR A 112 5.24 -10.30 0.86
N SER A 113 5.46 -11.50 0.32
CA SER A 113 6.01 -12.62 1.09
C SER A 113 7.42 -12.28 1.62
N LEU A 114 8.31 -11.84 0.73
CA LEU A 114 9.66 -11.39 1.12
C LEU A 114 9.62 -10.22 2.09
N TYR A 115 8.67 -9.30 1.92
CA TYR A 115 8.52 -8.17 2.81
C TYR A 115 8.13 -8.57 4.23
N ASN A 116 7.17 -9.49 4.37
CA ASN A 116 6.77 -9.96 5.69
C ASN A 116 7.91 -10.69 6.40
N GLN A 117 8.69 -11.46 5.66
CA GLN A 117 9.88 -12.11 6.19
C GLN A 117 10.92 -11.09 6.64
N PHE A 118 11.28 -10.13 5.77
CA PHE A 118 12.22 -9.07 6.13
C PHE A 118 11.75 -8.25 7.34
N ARG A 119 10.48 -7.86 7.36
CA ARG A 119 9.89 -7.10 8.49
C ARG A 119 9.98 -7.88 9.81
N THR A 120 9.81 -9.19 9.77
CA THR A 120 9.83 -10.06 10.96
C THR A 120 11.26 -10.30 11.44
N ASP A 121 12.16 -10.62 10.52
CA ASP A 121 13.52 -11.08 10.85
C ASP A 121 14.51 -9.92 11.03
N CYS A 122 14.29 -8.81 10.31
CA CYS A 122 15.24 -7.71 10.19
C CYS A 122 14.68 -6.37 10.69
N GLY A 123 13.36 -6.24 10.82
CA GLY A 123 12.72 -4.94 11.00
C GLY A 123 12.73 -4.10 9.73
N LEU A 124 12.10 -2.92 9.77
CA LEU A 124 12.11 -1.97 8.65
C LEU A 124 12.85 -0.71 9.06
N ASP A 125 13.85 -0.32 8.28
CA ASP A 125 14.59 0.94 8.50
C ASP A 125 13.71 2.18 8.22
N ARG A 126 12.67 2.01 7.39
CA ARG A 126 11.75 3.08 7.00
C ARG A 126 10.30 2.63 7.12
N HIS A 127 9.57 3.31 8.00
CA HIS A 127 8.12 3.17 8.10
C HIS A 127 7.44 4.07 7.07
N CYS A 128 7.07 3.48 5.95
CA CYS A 128 6.27 4.16 4.97
C CYS A 128 4.82 4.19 5.44
N ALA A 129 4.21 5.38 5.42
CA ALA A 129 2.76 5.49 5.55
C ALA A 129 2.10 4.58 4.48
N PRO A 130 0.92 4.02 4.75
CA PRO A 130 0.17 3.25 3.75
C PRO A 130 -0.15 4.19 2.58
N ARG A 131 0.75 4.23 1.60
CA ARG A 131 0.56 5.00 0.38
C ARG A 131 -0.53 4.26 -0.38
N ARG A 132 -1.69 4.89 -0.50
CA ARG A 132 -2.65 4.50 -1.54
C ARG A 132 -2.05 4.94 -2.87
N CYS A 133 -1.09 4.20 -3.42
CA CYS A 133 -0.71 4.44 -4.81
C CYS A 133 -1.94 4.16 -5.66
N ARG A 134 -2.28 5.15 -6.47
CA ARG A 134 -3.30 4.98 -7.49
C ARG A 134 -2.59 4.32 -8.67
N VAL A 135 -3.15 3.23 -9.14
CA VAL A 135 -2.54 2.40 -10.18
C VAL A 135 -3.35 2.50 -11.45
N LYS A 136 -2.67 2.57 -12.58
CA LYS A 136 -3.29 2.48 -13.90
C LYS A 136 -2.51 1.53 -14.79
N CYS A 137 -3.20 0.95 -15.76
CA CYS A 137 -2.57 0.22 -16.85
C CYS A 137 -2.47 1.14 -18.06
N THR A 138 -1.25 1.46 -18.49
CA THR A 138 -0.98 2.37 -19.60
C THR A 138 -0.01 1.70 -20.56
N ASN A 139 -0.41 1.57 -21.83
CA ASN A 139 0.38 0.88 -22.86
C ASN A 139 0.79 -0.54 -22.45
N SER A 140 -0.12 -1.28 -21.80
CA SER A 140 0.14 -2.62 -21.25
C SER A 140 1.19 -2.68 -20.12
N TYR A 141 1.49 -1.54 -19.49
CA TYR A 141 2.38 -1.43 -18.33
C TYR A 141 1.69 -0.79 -17.12
N CYS A 142 1.95 -1.34 -15.93
CA CYS A 142 1.52 -0.78 -14.67
C CYS A 142 2.30 0.51 -14.35
N ARG A 143 1.57 1.57 -14.05
CA ARG A 143 2.10 2.90 -13.75
C ARG A 143 1.38 3.53 -12.55
N GLU A 144 2.07 4.42 -11.86
CA GLU A 144 1.43 5.30 -10.87
C GLU A 144 0.56 6.33 -11.60
N ASP A 145 -0.65 6.51 -11.10
CA ASP A 145 -1.60 7.49 -11.62
C ASP A 145 -1.44 8.81 -10.85
N HIS A 146 -0.57 9.69 -11.36
CA HIS A 146 -0.30 11.00 -10.77
C HIS A 146 -1.47 11.98 -10.95
N ASP A 147 -2.27 11.81 -12.00
CA ASP A 147 -3.38 12.71 -12.34
C ASP A 147 -4.56 12.57 -11.38
N ALA A 148 -4.67 11.42 -10.72
CA ALA A 148 -5.74 11.16 -9.77
C ALA A 148 -5.51 11.78 -8.38
N ALA A 149 -4.37 12.46 -8.16
CA ALA A 149 -4.08 13.17 -6.90
C ALA A 149 -5.02 14.37 -6.65
N ASP A 150 -5.57 14.98 -7.71
CA ASP A 150 -6.47 16.14 -7.62
C ASP A 150 -7.96 15.79 -7.60
N HIS A 151 -8.29 14.51 -7.72
CA HIS A 151 -9.65 14.03 -7.46
C HIS A 151 -9.69 13.46 -6.05
N HIS A 152 -9.61 14.35 -5.06
CA HIS A 152 -10.41 14.14 -3.86
C HIS A 152 -11.84 13.92 -4.36
N PRO A 153 -12.54 12.84 -3.98
CA PRO A 153 -13.97 12.79 -4.18
C PRO A 153 -14.48 14.06 -3.50
N GLN A 154 -14.91 15.04 -4.30
CA GLN A 154 -15.53 16.24 -3.75
C GLN A 154 -16.60 15.72 -2.81
N PRO A 155 -16.66 16.21 -1.55
CA PRO A 155 -17.71 15.79 -0.64
C PRO A 155 -19.01 15.97 -1.41
N ILE A 156 -19.72 14.86 -1.61
CA ILE A 156 -20.96 14.83 -2.38
C ILE A 156 -21.89 15.75 -1.59
N THR A 157 -21.98 17.01 -2.02
CA THR A 157 -22.78 17.99 -1.30
C THR A 157 -24.21 17.52 -1.51
N PRO A 158 -24.95 17.14 -0.45
CA PRO A 158 -26.30 16.63 -0.62
C PRO A 158 -27.10 17.65 -1.44
N LEU A 159 -27.73 17.21 -2.53
CA LEU A 159 -28.59 18.10 -3.31
C LEU A 159 -29.64 18.74 -2.37
N PRO A 160 -29.79 20.08 -2.40
CA PRO A 160 -30.79 20.75 -1.57
C PRO A 160 -32.20 20.23 -1.92
N PRO A 161 -33.11 20.16 -0.93
CA PRO A 161 -34.44 19.58 -1.11
C PRO A 161 -35.29 20.30 -2.18
N SER A 162 -34.97 21.56 -2.52
CA SER A 162 -35.65 22.32 -3.56
C SER A 162 -35.34 21.88 -5.01
N GLN A 163 -34.42 20.92 -5.18
CA GLN A 163 -34.01 20.34 -6.46
C GLN A 163 -34.37 18.85 -6.57
N ARG A 164 -35.28 18.36 -5.71
CA ARG A 164 -35.80 16.99 -5.73
C ARG A 164 -37.23 16.97 -6.25
#